data_AF-A0A949TS25-F1
#
_entry.id   AF-A0A949TS25-F1
#
_cell.length_a   1.000
_cell.length_b   1.000
_cell.length_c   1.000
_cell.angle_alpha   90.00
_cell.angle_beta   90.00
_cell.angle_gamma   90.00
#
_symmetry.space_group_name_H-M   'P 1'
#
loop_
_entity.id
_entity.type
_entity.pdbx_description
1 polymer ?
#
loop_
_entity_poly.entity_id
_entity_poly.type
_entity_poly.pdbx_seq_one_letter_code
_entity_poly.pdbx_strand_id
1 'polypeptide(L)'
;MSFSPASHWSLLIHEHPRFSQALSPLNEDSEQLLSTQLIDAALLDRLRAAIAATHELFPMDEDKHCAQLWFHSFVTTLVEPTMMLALDHDLVAICDAEHPATMFVHTPTGHGAGFWYGYHPNHVLEPSADSYRQLGAGWAELLEPIVCGLAEITDVSVAALWAVVSDAVSMAAATAGNEAFAPYEGIAACLAVLEGMRVELQDRARVVEPRFFDYVDGEFRPSDLQMALGEDEPDDDVVLSTKRLTCCMIFHSPGCGVCVSCPKQKPDIKRERMAQQCAALASF
;
A
#
# COMPACT_ATOMS: atom_id res chain seq x y z
N MET A 1 -29.84 1.72 2.45
CA MET A 1 -29.68 1.34 3.87
C MET A 1 -28.38 1.96 4.33
N SER A 2 -28.36 2.70 5.44
CA SER A 2 -27.11 3.23 5.99
C SER A 2 -26.39 2.08 6.68
N PHE A 3 -25.34 1.59 6.04
CA PHE A 3 -24.41 0.65 6.62
C PHE A 3 -23.46 1.41 7.56
N SER A 4 -23.03 0.77 8.64
CA SER A 4 -21.98 1.33 9.50
C SER A 4 -20.61 1.08 8.87
N PRO A 5 -19.58 1.91 9.15
CA PRO A 5 -18.22 1.67 8.66
C PRO A 5 -17.70 0.24 8.95
N ALA A 6 -18.02 -0.32 10.12
CA ALA A 6 -17.67 -1.70 10.47
C ALA A 6 -18.32 -2.76 9.56
N SER A 7 -19.50 -2.48 8.99
CA SER A 7 -20.14 -3.37 8.03
C SER A 7 -19.53 -3.33 6.63
N HIS A 8 -18.85 -2.23 6.26
CA HIS A 8 -18.17 -2.13 4.96
C HIS A 8 -16.92 -3.01 4.93
N TRP A 9 -16.13 -3.01 6.00
CA TRP A 9 -14.94 -3.87 6.11
C TRP A 9 -15.31 -5.35 6.17
N SER A 10 -16.41 -5.69 6.83
CA SER A 10 -16.92 -7.06 6.86
C SER A 10 -17.33 -7.56 5.47
N LEU A 11 -17.96 -6.69 4.66
CA LEU A 11 -18.30 -6.99 3.27
C LEU A 11 -17.03 -7.16 2.43
N LEU A 12 -16.08 -6.23 2.53
CA LEU A 12 -14.82 -6.29 1.81
C LEU A 12 -14.03 -7.58 2.14
N ILE A 13 -14.02 -8.03 3.41
CA ILE A 13 -13.41 -9.32 3.78
C ILE A 13 -14.16 -10.50 3.16
N HIS A 14 -15.48 -10.42 3.06
CA HIS A 14 -16.29 -11.49 2.48
C HIS A 14 -15.98 -11.67 0.98
N GLU A 15 -15.88 -10.57 0.24
CA GLU A 15 -15.63 -10.56 -1.21
C GLU A 15 -14.15 -10.73 -1.54
N HIS A 16 -13.27 -10.21 -0.67
CA HIS A 16 -11.81 -10.29 -0.80
C HIS A 16 -11.17 -10.90 0.47
N PRO A 17 -11.28 -12.23 0.70
CA PRO A 17 -10.77 -12.89 1.92
C PRO A 17 -9.27 -12.68 2.21
N ARG A 18 -8.49 -12.32 1.19
CA ARG A 18 -7.08 -11.94 1.30
C ARG A 18 -6.83 -10.77 2.25
N PHE A 19 -7.82 -9.88 2.46
CA PHE A 19 -7.71 -8.74 3.38
C PHE A 19 -8.10 -9.05 4.83
N SER A 20 -8.54 -10.28 5.14
CA SER A 20 -8.94 -10.67 6.50
C SER A 20 -7.88 -10.35 7.55
N GLN A 21 -6.59 -10.62 7.26
CA GLN A 21 -5.50 -10.31 8.16
C GLN A 21 -5.25 -8.81 8.30
N ALA A 22 -5.49 -8.01 7.25
CA ALA A 22 -5.29 -6.56 7.29
C ALA A 22 -6.41 -5.83 8.06
N LEU A 23 -7.62 -6.40 8.10
CA LEU A 23 -8.83 -5.69 8.54
C LEU A 23 -9.44 -6.25 9.83
N SER A 24 -8.95 -7.38 10.34
CA SER A 24 -9.44 -8.00 11.57
C SER A 24 -8.30 -8.31 12.54
N PRO A 25 -8.51 -8.14 13.86
CA PRO A 25 -7.56 -8.64 14.84
C PRO A 25 -7.44 -10.15 14.73
N LEU A 26 -6.22 -10.68 14.91
CA LEU A 26 -5.98 -12.12 14.81
C LEU A 26 -6.67 -12.90 15.96
N ASN A 27 -6.72 -12.30 17.15
CA ASN A 27 -7.32 -12.87 18.37
C ASN A 27 -7.53 -11.78 19.44
N GLU A 28 -8.13 -12.15 20.57
CA GLU A 28 -8.40 -11.27 21.72
C GLU A 28 -7.12 -10.68 22.35
N ASP A 29 -5.97 -11.31 22.15
CA ASP A 29 -4.69 -10.86 22.70
C ASP A 29 -4.02 -9.78 21.83
N SER A 30 -4.57 -9.47 20.64
CA SER A 30 -3.99 -8.47 19.73
C SER A 30 -4.00 -7.08 20.36
N GLU A 31 -2.85 -6.40 20.37
CA GLU A 31 -2.77 -5.03 20.88
C GLU A 31 -3.48 -4.07 19.93
N GLN A 32 -4.28 -3.16 20.49
CA GLN A 32 -5.01 -2.13 19.74
C GLN A 32 -4.50 -0.74 20.10
N LEU A 33 -4.15 0.03 19.09
CA LEU A 33 -3.77 1.43 19.23
C LEU A 33 -4.50 2.29 18.20
N LEU A 34 -4.67 3.57 18.47
CA LEU A 34 -5.06 4.53 17.46
C LEU A 34 -3.87 4.88 16.57
N SER A 35 -4.11 5.24 15.30
CA SER A 35 -3.07 5.72 14.38
C SER A 35 -2.26 6.89 14.96
N THR A 36 -2.89 7.78 15.72
CA THR A 36 -2.21 8.88 16.44
C THR A 36 -1.35 8.41 17.60
N GLN A 37 -1.72 7.30 18.25
CA GLN A 37 -0.89 6.66 19.27
C GLN A 37 0.26 5.89 18.64
N LEU A 38 0.16 5.45 17.37
CA LEU A 38 1.24 4.74 16.66
C LEU A 38 2.51 5.59 16.57
N ILE A 39 2.34 6.89 16.35
CA ILE A 39 3.40 7.88 16.10
C ILE A 39 3.70 8.78 17.32
N ASP A 40 3.41 8.28 18.53
CA ASP A 40 3.67 9.00 19.79
C ASP A 40 5.16 8.96 20.20
N ALA A 41 5.45 9.38 21.43
CA ALA A 41 6.81 9.39 21.98
C ALA A 41 7.49 7.99 22.05
N ALA A 42 6.73 6.89 21.94
CA ALA A 42 7.24 5.52 21.93
C ALA A 42 7.55 5.00 20.52
N LEU A 43 7.38 5.82 19.46
CA LEU A 43 7.55 5.42 18.06
C LEU A 43 8.89 4.71 17.82
N LEU A 44 10.03 5.29 18.22
CA LEU A 44 11.35 4.70 17.93
C LEU A 44 11.53 3.31 18.57
N ASP A 45 10.98 3.10 19.76
CA ASP A 45 11.05 1.80 20.43
C ASP A 45 10.18 0.76 19.71
N ARG A 46 9.01 1.16 19.21
CA ARG A 46 8.17 0.29 18.38
C ARG A 46 8.83 -0.05 17.05
N LEU A 47 9.51 0.90 16.41
CA LEU A 47 10.25 0.63 15.17
C LEU A 47 11.41 -0.35 15.40
N ARG A 48 12.16 -0.21 16.50
CA ARG A 48 13.20 -1.19 16.88
C ARG A 48 12.62 -2.58 17.12
N ALA A 49 11.49 -2.67 17.82
CA ALA A 49 10.79 -3.94 18.04
C ALA A 49 10.33 -4.57 16.72
N ALA A 50 9.77 -3.77 15.81
CA ALA A 50 9.36 -4.23 14.48
C ALA A 50 10.54 -4.75 13.62
N ILE A 51 11.68 -4.07 13.66
CA ILE A 51 12.91 -4.52 12.97
C ILE A 51 13.40 -5.84 13.57
N ALA A 52 13.43 -5.96 14.90
CA ALA A 52 13.81 -7.20 15.58
C ALA A 52 12.84 -8.35 15.26
N ALA A 53 11.53 -8.11 15.25
CA ALA A 53 10.52 -9.08 14.83
C ALA A 53 10.73 -9.53 13.38
N THR A 54 11.13 -8.61 12.51
CA THR A 54 11.39 -8.93 11.10
C THR A 54 12.63 -9.82 10.95
N HIS A 55 13.68 -9.60 11.75
CA HIS A 55 14.83 -10.51 11.81
C HIS A 55 14.42 -11.93 12.23
N GLU A 56 13.54 -12.04 13.22
CA GLU A 56 13.07 -13.33 13.69
C GLU A 56 12.27 -14.08 12.63
N LEU A 57 11.35 -13.39 11.95
CA LEU A 57 10.46 -13.98 10.94
C LEU A 57 11.18 -14.24 9.61
N PHE A 58 12.10 -13.34 9.24
CA PHE A 58 12.82 -13.32 7.98
C PHE A 58 14.30 -13.03 8.26
N PRO A 59 15.10 -14.06 8.59
CA PRO A 59 16.50 -13.87 8.94
C PRO A 59 17.24 -13.12 7.83
N MET A 60 17.76 -11.94 8.11
CA MET A 60 18.50 -11.09 7.17
C MET A 60 19.69 -10.46 7.92
N ASP A 61 20.79 -10.18 7.23
CA ASP A 61 22.01 -9.73 7.92
C ASP A 61 21.98 -8.25 8.34
N GLU A 62 21.17 -7.42 7.69
CA GLU A 62 21.21 -5.96 7.85
C GLU A 62 19.85 -5.39 8.28
N ASP A 63 19.86 -4.56 9.33
CA ASP A 63 18.67 -3.88 9.86
C ASP A 63 17.95 -3.06 8.80
N LYS A 64 18.67 -2.47 7.84
CA LYS A 64 18.07 -1.71 6.74
C LYS A 64 17.18 -2.57 5.83
N HIS A 65 17.50 -3.85 5.65
CA HIS A 65 16.67 -4.78 4.87
C HIS A 65 15.42 -5.17 5.65
N CYS A 66 15.57 -5.44 6.95
CA CYS A 66 14.46 -5.68 7.87
C CYS A 66 13.50 -4.49 7.94
N ALA A 67 14.03 -3.28 8.12
CA ALA A 67 13.26 -2.04 8.15
C ALA A 67 12.47 -1.82 6.87
N GLN A 68 13.10 -1.98 5.70
CA GLN A 68 12.43 -1.80 4.42
C GLN A 68 11.39 -2.90 4.13
N LEU A 69 11.63 -4.14 4.55
CA LEU A 69 10.66 -5.23 4.44
C LEU A 69 9.46 -4.98 5.34
N TRP A 70 9.70 -4.65 6.61
CA TRP A 70 8.64 -4.31 7.55
C TRP A 70 7.81 -3.13 7.04
N PHE A 71 8.47 -2.06 6.62
CA PHE A 71 7.78 -0.86 6.13
C PHE A 71 6.96 -1.14 4.87
N HIS A 72 7.48 -1.96 3.97
CA HIS A 72 6.71 -2.44 2.82
C HIS A 72 5.44 -3.17 3.26
N SER A 73 5.56 -4.17 4.14
CA SER A 73 4.41 -4.94 4.63
C SER A 73 3.41 -4.07 5.40
N PHE A 74 3.90 -3.14 6.21
CA PHE A 74 3.09 -2.16 6.91
C PHE A 74 2.30 -1.34 5.89
N VAL A 75 2.95 -0.63 4.97
CA VAL A 75 2.26 0.23 4.00
C VAL A 75 1.25 -0.55 3.14
N THR A 76 1.59 -1.76 2.65
CA THR A 76 0.65 -2.55 1.85
C THR A 76 -0.60 -2.95 2.64
N THR A 77 -0.46 -3.21 3.95
CA THR A 77 -1.59 -3.51 4.83
C THR A 77 -2.59 -2.36 4.92
N LEU A 78 -2.11 -1.12 4.89
CA LEU A 78 -2.98 0.06 4.90
C LEU A 78 -3.61 0.29 3.52
N VAL A 79 -2.76 0.24 2.48
CA VAL A 79 -3.10 0.78 1.16
C VAL A 79 -3.99 -0.18 0.37
N GLU A 80 -3.68 -1.47 0.33
CA GLU A 80 -4.39 -2.43 -0.53
C GLU A 80 -5.90 -2.53 -0.23
N PRO A 81 -6.35 -2.79 1.02
CA PRO A 81 -7.78 -2.85 1.30
C PRO A 81 -8.46 -1.48 1.15
N THR A 82 -7.75 -0.37 1.42
CA THR A 82 -8.33 0.97 1.29
C THR A 82 -8.59 1.34 -0.17
N MET A 83 -7.64 1.04 -1.06
CA MET A 83 -7.84 1.28 -2.50
C MET A 83 -8.90 0.35 -3.08
N MET A 84 -8.99 -0.91 -2.60
CA MET A 84 -10.08 -1.80 -3.00
C MET A 84 -11.44 -1.24 -2.58
N LEU A 85 -11.58 -0.83 -1.32
CA LEU A 85 -12.83 -0.23 -0.85
C LEU A 85 -13.22 1.00 -1.67
N ALA A 86 -12.24 1.82 -2.04
CA ALA A 86 -12.49 3.07 -2.74
C ALA A 86 -12.92 2.91 -4.19
N LEU A 87 -12.45 1.86 -4.88
CA LEU A 87 -12.70 1.64 -6.32
C LEU A 87 -13.73 0.54 -6.58
N ASP A 88 -13.84 -0.46 -5.71
CA ASP A 88 -14.77 -1.59 -5.87
C ASP A 88 -16.10 -1.36 -5.12
N HIS A 89 -16.10 -0.51 -4.09
CA HIS A 89 -17.27 -0.23 -3.26
C HIS A 89 -17.66 1.25 -3.17
N ASP A 90 -17.02 2.12 -3.96
CA ASP A 90 -17.27 3.57 -3.96
C ASP A 90 -17.18 4.20 -2.56
N LEU A 91 -16.14 3.86 -1.79
CA LEU A 91 -16.00 4.30 -0.40
C LEU A 91 -14.55 4.61 -0.05
N VAL A 92 -14.23 5.90 0.11
CA VAL A 92 -12.88 6.34 0.48
C VAL A 92 -12.76 6.39 2.00
N ALA A 93 -11.96 5.50 2.58
CA ALA A 93 -11.73 5.47 4.02
C ALA A 93 -10.65 6.46 4.47
N ILE A 94 -11.05 7.48 5.21
CA ILE A 94 -10.16 8.55 5.68
C ILE A 94 -9.49 8.14 6.99
N CYS A 95 -8.20 8.48 7.10
CA CYS A 95 -7.43 8.37 8.33
C CYS A 95 -6.54 9.60 8.47
N ASP A 96 -6.94 10.49 9.39
CA ASP A 96 -6.23 11.72 9.75
C ASP A 96 -6.29 11.89 11.29
N ALA A 97 -5.78 13.00 11.81
CA ALA A 97 -5.80 13.27 13.25
C ALA A 97 -7.22 13.41 13.83
N GLU A 98 -8.21 13.84 13.04
CA GLU A 98 -9.61 13.98 13.46
C GLU A 98 -10.37 12.64 13.39
N HIS A 99 -9.94 11.76 12.48
CA HIS A 99 -10.52 10.46 12.20
C HIS A 99 -9.45 9.35 12.35
N PRO A 100 -8.93 9.12 13.57
CA PRO A 100 -7.88 8.12 13.76
C PRO A 100 -8.41 6.70 13.51
N ALA A 101 -7.64 5.91 12.78
CA ALA A 101 -7.92 4.50 12.56
C ALA A 101 -7.50 3.65 13.76
N THR A 102 -8.13 2.50 13.94
CA THR A 102 -7.66 1.46 14.86
C THR A 102 -6.59 0.62 14.18
N MET A 103 -5.42 0.50 14.81
CA MET A 103 -4.28 -0.31 14.39
C MET A 103 -4.20 -1.58 15.25
N PHE A 104 -3.76 -2.69 14.66
CA PHE A 104 -3.61 -3.97 15.36
C PHE A 104 -2.18 -4.52 15.28
N VAL A 105 -1.63 -4.89 16.44
CA VAL A 105 -0.46 -5.79 16.54
C VAL A 105 -0.98 -7.21 16.74
N HIS A 106 -0.94 -8.04 15.69
CA HIS A 106 -1.43 -9.42 15.78
C HIS A 106 -0.57 -10.32 16.64
N THR A 107 0.73 -10.00 16.77
CA THR A 107 1.66 -10.75 17.60
C THR A 107 2.32 -9.76 18.57
N PRO A 108 1.69 -9.46 19.72
CA PRO A 108 2.27 -8.55 20.71
C PRO A 108 3.30 -9.24 21.61
N THR A 109 3.29 -10.58 21.67
CA THR A 109 4.25 -11.37 22.46
C THR A 109 4.71 -12.61 21.71
N GLY A 110 5.87 -13.16 22.09
CA GLY A 110 6.42 -14.37 21.48
C GLY A 110 7.25 -14.11 20.23
N HIS A 111 7.33 -15.11 19.35
CA HIS A 111 8.12 -15.06 18.13
C HIS A 111 7.51 -14.06 17.12
N GLY A 112 8.31 -13.11 16.64
CA GLY A 112 7.82 -12.04 15.76
C GLY A 112 7.03 -10.95 16.49
N ALA A 113 7.20 -10.82 17.82
CA ALA A 113 6.49 -9.83 18.62
C ALA A 113 6.79 -8.39 18.18
N GLY A 114 5.74 -7.63 17.85
CA GLY A 114 5.86 -6.25 17.37
C GLY A 114 5.80 -6.08 15.85
N PHE A 115 5.60 -7.17 15.09
CA PHE A 115 5.25 -7.05 13.68
C PHE A 115 3.75 -6.66 13.54
N TRP A 116 3.51 -5.50 12.95
CA TRP A 116 2.19 -4.88 12.77
C TRP A 116 1.47 -5.41 11.53
N TYR A 117 0.16 -5.63 11.62
CA TYR A 117 -0.57 -6.29 10.54
C TYR A 117 -2.03 -5.85 10.35
N GLY A 118 -2.59 -4.94 11.16
CA GLY A 118 -3.98 -4.55 10.94
C GLY A 118 -4.25 -3.06 11.03
N TYR A 119 -5.23 -2.61 10.26
CA TYR A 119 -5.67 -1.22 10.11
C TYR A 119 -7.17 -1.19 9.83
N HIS A 120 -7.93 -0.43 10.60
CA HIS A 120 -9.38 -0.32 10.48
C HIS A 120 -9.82 1.14 10.65
N PRO A 121 -9.90 1.91 9.56
CA PRO A 121 -10.44 3.26 9.58
C PRO A 121 -11.95 3.25 9.79
N ASN A 122 -12.46 4.30 10.43
CA ASN A 122 -13.85 4.37 10.91
C ASN A 122 -14.65 5.49 10.24
N HIS A 123 -14.02 6.30 9.38
CA HIS A 123 -14.64 7.37 8.64
C HIS A 123 -14.51 7.10 7.14
N VAL A 124 -15.62 7.26 6.41
CA VAL A 124 -15.68 7.02 4.97
C VAL A 124 -16.38 8.18 4.29
N LEU A 125 -15.92 8.52 3.09
CA LEU A 125 -16.47 9.54 2.21
C LEU A 125 -16.81 8.94 0.85
N GLU A 126 -17.62 9.66 0.07
CA GLU A 126 -17.84 9.34 -1.34
C GLU A 126 -16.55 9.57 -2.16
N PRO A 127 -16.30 8.79 -3.22
CA PRO A 127 -15.19 8.96 -4.13
C PRO A 127 -15.23 10.30 -4.84
N SER A 128 -14.09 11.00 -4.80
CA SER A 128 -13.86 12.24 -5.52
C SER A 128 -12.37 12.54 -5.50
N ALA A 129 -11.91 13.39 -6.42
CA ALA A 129 -10.52 13.85 -6.39
C ALA A 129 -10.15 14.52 -5.05
N ASP A 130 -11.10 15.16 -4.35
CA ASP A 130 -10.90 15.76 -3.03
C ASP A 130 -10.78 14.71 -1.92
N SER A 131 -11.65 13.69 -1.88
CA SER A 131 -11.56 12.63 -0.86
C SER A 131 -10.31 11.78 -1.04
N TYR A 132 -9.87 11.52 -2.28
CA TYR A 132 -8.57 10.89 -2.54
C TYR A 132 -7.38 11.75 -2.09
N ARG A 133 -7.41 13.06 -2.35
CA ARG A 133 -6.37 13.98 -1.82
C ARG A 133 -6.35 14.01 -0.31
N GLN A 134 -7.52 14.01 0.34
CA GLN A 134 -7.61 13.97 1.80
C GLN A 134 -7.04 12.67 2.37
N LEU A 135 -7.36 11.52 1.76
CA LEU A 135 -6.73 10.24 2.10
C LEU A 135 -5.21 10.31 1.98
N GLY A 136 -4.71 10.85 0.87
CA GLY A 136 -3.28 11.04 0.65
C GLY A 136 -2.60 11.90 1.72
N ALA A 137 -3.21 13.02 2.09
CA ALA A 137 -2.69 13.90 3.15
C ALA A 137 -2.65 13.18 4.51
N GLY A 138 -3.73 12.49 4.90
CA GLY A 138 -3.78 11.73 6.14
C GLY A 138 -2.76 10.59 6.20
N TRP A 139 -2.53 9.89 5.09
CA TRP A 139 -1.42 8.93 5.00
C TRP A 139 -0.05 9.58 5.09
N ALA A 140 0.15 10.78 4.52
CA ALA A 140 1.40 11.50 4.67
C ALA A 140 1.68 11.87 6.14
N GLU A 141 0.68 12.37 6.87
CA GLU A 141 0.78 12.68 8.30
C GLU A 141 1.15 11.44 9.14
N LEU A 142 0.55 10.29 8.83
CA LEU A 142 0.84 9.03 9.51
C LEU A 142 2.23 8.48 9.18
N LEU A 143 2.62 8.52 7.91
CA LEU A 143 3.82 7.85 7.42
C LEU A 143 5.09 8.69 7.59
N GLU A 144 5.00 10.03 7.60
CA GLU A 144 6.18 10.89 7.72
C GLU A 144 6.99 10.62 9.02
N PRO A 145 6.38 10.57 10.22
CA PRO A 145 7.12 10.24 11.44
C PRO A 145 7.75 8.85 11.40
N ILE A 146 7.07 7.87 10.81
CA ILE A 146 7.55 6.49 10.66
C ILE A 146 8.77 6.45 9.72
N VAL A 147 8.68 7.14 8.58
CA VAL A 147 9.78 7.24 7.61
C VAL A 147 11.00 7.90 8.24
N CYS A 148 10.80 9.01 8.95
CA CYS A 148 11.87 9.71 9.66
C CYS A 148 12.49 8.81 10.75
N GLY A 149 11.67 8.14 11.55
CA GLY A 149 12.14 7.24 12.60
C GLY A 149 12.92 6.04 12.07
N LEU A 150 12.50 5.43 10.97
CA LEU A 150 13.23 4.34 10.32
C LEU A 150 14.57 4.81 9.76
N ALA A 151 14.60 5.99 9.13
CA ALA A 151 15.83 6.59 8.62
C ALA A 151 16.78 7.06 9.73
N GLU A 152 16.27 7.37 10.92
CA GLU A 152 17.09 7.71 12.09
C GLU A 152 17.79 6.48 12.67
N ILE A 153 17.08 5.36 12.79
CA ILE A 153 17.59 4.16 13.47
C ILE A 153 18.25 3.15 12.52
N THR A 154 18.22 3.38 11.21
CA THR A 154 18.82 2.52 10.18
C THR A 154 19.49 3.33 9.07
N ASP A 155 20.20 2.65 8.16
CA ASP A 155 20.81 3.28 6.98
C ASP A 155 19.87 3.38 5.76
N VAL A 156 18.55 3.18 5.92
CA VAL A 156 17.61 3.33 4.80
C VAL A 156 17.37 4.82 4.53
N SER A 157 17.44 5.24 3.26
CA SER A 157 17.16 6.63 2.92
C SER A 157 15.67 6.95 2.92
N VAL A 158 15.32 8.15 3.37
CA VAL A 158 13.95 8.71 3.30
C VAL A 158 13.36 8.59 1.89
N ALA A 159 14.15 8.88 0.87
CA ALA A 159 13.71 8.78 -0.53
C ALA A 159 13.37 7.33 -0.95
N ALA A 160 14.10 6.33 -0.44
CA ALA A 160 13.79 4.93 -0.72
C ALA A 160 12.47 4.51 -0.06
N LEU A 161 12.21 4.97 1.17
CA LEU A 161 10.96 4.68 1.88
C LEU A 161 9.75 5.34 1.19
N TRP A 162 9.83 6.60 0.79
CA TRP A 162 8.73 7.23 0.02
C TRP A 162 8.49 6.61 -1.36
N ALA A 163 9.52 6.04 -1.98
CA ALA A 163 9.35 5.26 -3.19
C ALA A 163 8.62 3.93 -2.92
N VAL A 164 8.77 3.32 -1.74
CA VAL A 164 7.94 2.16 -1.30
C VAL A 164 6.48 2.58 -1.18
N VAL A 165 6.20 3.74 -0.59
CA VAL A 165 4.82 4.28 -0.49
C VAL A 165 4.21 4.49 -1.88
N SER A 166 4.96 5.14 -2.78
CA SER A 166 4.50 5.42 -4.14
C SER A 166 4.22 4.13 -4.93
N ASP A 167 5.09 3.12 -4.79
CA ASP A 167 4.88 1.79 -5.38
C ASP A 167 3.62 1.12 -4.81
N ALA A 168 3.42 1.14 -3.49
CA ALA A 168 2.27 0.51 -2.85
C ALA A 168 0.95 1.14 -3.31
N VAL A 169 0.85 2.47 -3.33
CA VAL A 169 -0.36 3.18 -3.80
C VAL A 169 -0.65 2.87 -5.26
N SER A 170 0.35 2.96 -6.13
CA SER A 170 0.15 2.71 -7.56
C SER A 170 -0.20 1.26 -7.88
N MET A 171 0.42 0.29 -7.20
CA MET A 171 0.11 -1.13 -7.38
C MET A 171 -1.28 -1.48 -6.86
N ALA A 172 -1.66 -0.97 -5.68
CA ALA A 172 -2.98 -1.19 -5.11
C ALA A 172 -4.09 -0.58 -5.96
N ALA A 173 -3.91 0.66 -6.42
CA ALA A 173 -4.85 1.34 -7.29
C ALA A 173 -5.02 0.64 -8.65
N ALA A 174 -3.92 0.18 -9.25
CA ALA A 174 -3.99 -0.60 -10.48
C ALA A 174 -4.70 -1.94 -10.30
N THR A 175 -4.45 -2.62 -9.17
CA THR A 175 -5.12 -3.89 -8.85
C THR A 175 -6.61 -3.68 -8.63
N ALA A 176 -6.99 -2.69 -7.82
CA ALA A 176 -8.37 -2.35 -7.54
C ALA A 176 -9.13 -1.87 -8.78
N GLY A 177 -8.52 -1.00 -9.60
CA GLY A 177 -9.11 -0.57 -10.86
C GLY A 177 -9.32 -1.71 -11.85
N ASN A 178 -8.38 -2.67 -11.94
CA ASN A 178 -8.59 -3.87 -12.76
C ASN A 178 -9.73 -4.75 -12.22
N GLU A 179 -9.83 -4.95 -10.90
CA GLU A 179 -10.90 -5.76 -10.30
C GLU A 179 -12.27 -5.10 -10.44
N ALA A 180 -12.34 -3.77 -10.37
CA ALA A 180 -13.56 -2.99 -10.58
C ALA A 180 -13.91 -2.77 -12.07
N PHE A 181 -13.11 -3.31 -13.01
CA PHE A 181 -13.23 -3.04 -14.45
C PHE A 181 -13.13 -1.55 -14.82
N ALA A 182 -12.47 -0.76 -13.99
CA ALA A 182 -12.26 0.68 -14.14
C ALA A 182 -10.76 1.05 -14.02
N PRO A 183 -9.89 0.57 -14.94
CA PRO A 183 -8.43 0.75 -14.82
C PRO A 183 -8.02 2.22 -14.78
N TYR A 184 -8.67 3.09 -15.55
CA TYR A 184 -8.32 4.51 -15.64
C TYR A 184 -8.81 5.31 -14.42
N GLU A 185 -9.91 4.90 -13.78
CA GLU A 185 -10.28 5.41 -12.45
C GLU A 185 -9.21 5.06 -11.42
N GLY A 186 -8.62 3.85 -11.51
CA GLY A 186 -7.46 3.47 -10.71
C GLY A 186 -6.25 4.40 -10.88
N ILE A 187 -5.95 4.85 -12.11
CA ILE A 187 -4.91 5.86 -12.36
C ILE A 187 -5.29 7.19 -11.69
N ALA A 188 -6.50 7.69 -11.93
CA ALA A 188 -6.97 8.97 -11.42
C ALA A 188 -6.94 9.01 -9.88
N ALA A 189 -7.46 7.97 -9.23
CA ALA A 189 -7.44 7.82 -7.78
C ALA A 189 -6.01 7.78 -7.24
N CYS A 190 -5.11 7.00 -7.86
CA CYS A 190 -3.70 6.96 -7.47
C CYS A 190 -3.04 8.34 -7.54
N LEU A 191 -3.22 9.06 -8.66
CA LEU A 191 -2.60 10.37 -8.85
C LEU A 191 -3.15 11.40 -7.86
N ALA A 192 -4.45 11.36 -7.55
CA ALA A 192 -5.06 12.23 -6.55
C ALA A 192 -4.56 11.94 -5.12
N VAL A 193 -4.43 10.66 -4.74
CA VAL A 193 -3.82 10.26 -3.45
C VAL A 193 -2.38 10.75 -3.34
N LEU A 194 -1.55 10.48 -4.36
CA LEU A 194 -0.14 10.90 -4.34
C LEU A 194 -0.01 12.42 -4.37
N GLU A 195 -0.94 13.15 -4.99
CA GLU A 195 -0.98 14.60 -4.94
C GLU A 195 -1.30 15.11 -3.53
N GLY A 196 -2.27 14.49 -2.85
CA GLY A 196 -2.56 14.78 -1.43
C GLY A 196 -1.32 14.65 -0.56
N MET A 197 -0.55 13.57 -0.74
CA MET A 197 0.73 13.39 -0.04
C MET A 197 1.75 14.49 -0.37
N ARG A 198 1.90 14.88 -1.65
CA ARG A 198 2.85 15.92 -2.06
C ARG A 198 2.51 17.28 -1.47
N VAL A 199 1.23 17.63 -1.46
CA VAL A 199 0.75 18.90 -0.88
C VAL A 199 1.03 18.95 0.61
N GLU A 200 0.80 17.86 1.33
CA GLU A 200 1.06 17.77 2.78
C GLU A 200 2.55 17.82 3.11
N LEU A 201 3.36 17.02 2.40
CA LEU A 201 4.80 16.89 2.68
C LEU A 201 5.62 18.08 2.17
N GLN A 202 5.16 18.76 1.13
CA GLN A 202 5.86 19.88 0.49
C GLN A 202 7.33 19.53 0.15
N ASP A 203 8.30 20.22 0.77
CA ASP A 203 9.73 20.01 0.58
C ASP A 203 10.35 19.02 1.58
N ARG A 204 9.58 18.52 2.56
CA ARG A 204 10.05 17.57 3.58
C ARG A 204 10.36 16.19 2.99
N ALA A 205 9.66 15.81 1.93
CA ALA A 205 9.85 14.54 1.26
C ALA A 205 9.46 14.59 -0.22
N ARG A 206 10.03 13.67 -1.01
CA ARG A 206 9.69 13.51 -2.42
C ARG A 206 8.87 12.24 -2.63
N VAL A 207 7.58 12.42 -2.92
CA VAL A 207 6.69 11.35 -3.41
C VAL A 207 6.92 11.16 -4.90
N VAL A 208 7.22 9.94 -5.32
CA VAL A 208 7.63 9.66 -6.71
C VAL A 208 6.40 9.46 -7.58
N GLU A 209 6.45 10.00 -8.80
CA GLU A 209 5.41 9.78 -9.78
C GLU A 209 5.45 8.33 -10.31
N PRO A 210 4.32 7.61 -10.30
CA PRO A 210 4.26 6.24 -10.77
C PRO A 210 4.36 6.18 -12.30
N ARG A 211 4.69 5.00 -12.83
CA ARG A 211 4.66 4.74 -14.27
C ARG A 211 3.69 3.61 -14.54
N PHE A 212 2.59 3.95 -15.20
CA PHE A 212 1.56 3.03 -15.62
C PHE A 212 1.82 2.48 -17.02
N PHE A 213 1.41 1.24 -17.24
CA PHE A 213 1.38 0.60 -18.54
C PHE A 213 0.05 -0.10 -18.72
N ASP A 214 -0.51 0.05 -19.91
CA ASP A 214 -1.62 -0.73 -20.39
C ASP A 214 -1.06 -2.03 -20.97
N TYR A 215 -1.66 -3.15 -20.60
CA TYR A 215 -1.48 -4.42 -21.26
C TYR A 215 -2.69 -4.69 -22.14
N VAL A 216 -2.48 -4.69 -23.45
CA VAL A 216 -3.51 -4.90 -24.49
C VAL A 216 -2.96 -5.88 -25.52
N ASP A 217 -3.72 -6.91 -25.86
CA ASP A 217 -3.38 -7.90 -26.90
C ASP A 217 -1.97 -8.51 -26.79
N GLY A 218 -1.46 -8.71 -25.57
CA GLY A 218 -0.14 -9.30 -25.35
C GLY A 218 1.01 -8.29 -25.24
N GLU A 219 0.75 -7.00 -25.41
CA GLU A 219 1.77 -5.96 -25.44
C GLU A 219 1.58 -4.92 -24.33
N PHE A 220 2.71 -4.44 -23.80
CA PHE A 220 2.71 -3.31 -22.87
C PHE A 220 2.93 -2.00 -23.62
N ARG A 221 2.05 -1.03 -23.41
CA ARG A 221 2.19 0.36 -23.87
C ARG A 221 2.07 1.33 -22.69
N PRO A 222 2.69 2.52 -22.74
CA PRO A 222 2.45 3.54 -21.72
C PRO A 222 0.96 3.91 -21.68
N SER A 223 0.38 3.99 -20.49
CA SER A 223 -1.03 4.39 -20.31
C SER A 223 -1.25 5.86 -20.66
N ASP A 224 -2.44 6.20 -21.16
CA ASP A 224 -2.82 7.58 -21.45
C ASP A 224 -3.31 8.28 -20.17
N LEU A 225 -2.39 8.99 -19.50
CA LEU A 225 -2.70 9.72 -18.27
C LEU A 225 -3.66 10.90 -18.50
N GLN A 226 -3.71 11.49 -19.69
CA GLN A 226 -4.60 12.61 -19.95
C GLN A 226 -6.04 12.12 -20.08
N MET A 227 -6.24 11.00 -20.78
CA MET A 227 -7.53 10.32 -20.86
C MET A 227 -8.02 9.88 -19.48
N ALA A 228 -7.15 9.24 -18.68
CA ALA A 228 -7.52 8.85 -17.31
C ALA A 228 -7.93 10.03 -16.42
N LEU A 229 -7.26 11.17 -16.53
CA LEU A 229 -7.62 12.39 -15.79
C LEU A 229 -8.83 13.13 -16.38
N GLY A 230 -9.22 12.82 -17.61
CA GLY A 230 -10.42 13.34 -18.28
C GLY A 230 -11.69 12.59 -17.90
N GLU A 231 -11.61 11.55 -17.07
CA GLU A 231 -12.71 10.63 -16.75
C GLU A 231 -13.24 9.89 -17.99
N ASP A 232 -12.37 9.71 -19.00
CA ASP A 232 -12.65 8.91 -20.19
C ASP A 232 -12.13 7.48 -20.00
N GLU A 233 -12.83 6.50 -20.57
CA GLU A 233 -12.44 5.09 -20.58
C GLU A 233 -11.60 4.74 -21.83
N PRO A 234 -10.65 3.80 -21.73
CA PRO A 234 -9.95 3.30 -22.89
C PRO A 234 -10.88 2.51 -23.81
N ASP A 235 -10.73 2.68 -25.13
CA ASP A 235 -11.49 1.93 -26.14
C ASP A 235 -11.16 0.42 -26.16
N ASP A 236 -9.99 0.03 -25.64
CA ASP A 236 -9.49 -1.35 -25.60
C ASP A 236 -9.74 -1.97 -24.22
N ASP A 237 -9.85 -3.31 -24.14
CA ASP A 237 -9.87 -4.04 -22.87
C ASP A 237 -8.48 -4.00 -22.22
N VAL A 238 -8.24 -2.98 -21.40
CA VAL A 238 -6.94 -2.73 -20.77
C VAL A 238 -6.80 -3.46 -19.44
N VAL A 239 -5.69 -4.19 -19.27
CA VAL A 239 -5.20 -4.55 -17.93
C VAL A 239 -4.08 -3.59 -17.52
N LEU A 240 -4.33 -2.82 -16.47
CA LEU A 240 -3.39 -1.85 -15.94
C LEU A 240 -2.25 -2.53 -15.16
N SER A 241 -1.02 -2.09 -15.40
CA SER A 241 0.18 -2.53 -14.67
C SER A 241 1.06 -1.33 -14.30
N THR A 242 1.99 -1.51 -13.36
CA THR A 242 2.89 -0.44 -12.91
C THR A 242 4.36 -0.86 -12.94
N LYS A 243 5.24 0.13 -13.15
CA LYS A 243 6.68 -0.05 -12.98
C LYS A 243 7.08 0.18 -11.53
N ARG A 244 7.25 -0.92 -10.79
CA ARG A 244 7.83 -0.88 -9.46
C ARG A 244 9.23 -0.24 -9.45
N LEU A 245 9.43 0.72 -8.55
CA LEU A 245 10.68 1.47 -8.36
C LEU A 245 11.60 0.83 -7.32
N THR A 246 11.02 0.18 -6.32
CA THR A 246 11.70 -0.33 -5.12
C THR A 246 11.59 -1.86 -4.98
N CYS A 247 12.47 -2.44 -4.16
CA CYS A 247 12.38 -3.85 -3.76
C CYS A 247 11.99 -3.88 -2.27
N CYS A 248 11.19 -4.84 -1.83
CA CYS A 248 10.90 -5.05 -0.40
C CYS A 248 12.07 -5.68 0.37
N MET A 249 13.18 -6.00 -0.32
CA MET A 249 14.40 -6.59 0.26
C MET A 249 14.27 -8.04 0.78
N ILE A 250 13.10 -8.68 0.70
CA ILE A 250 12.89 -10.07 1.17
C ILE A 250 13.90 -11.09 0.60
N PHE A 251 14.43 -10.86 -0.60
CA PHE A 251 15.40 -11.75 -1.25
C PHE A 251 16.73 -11.86 -0.49
N HIS A 252 16.98 -10.98 0.49
CA HIS A 252 18.10 -11.10 1.41
C HIS A 252 17.90 -12.21 2.45
N SER A 253 16.66 -12.68 2.66
CA SER A 253 16.39 -13.78 3.58
C SER A 253 16.66 -15.14 2.93
N PRO A 254 17.32 -16.09 3.62
CA PRO A 254 17.62 -17.41 3.07
C PRO A 254 16.37 -18.15 2.56
N GLY A 255 16.45 -18.66 1.34
CA GLY A 255 15.35 -19.40 0.72
C GLY A 255 14.27 -18.52 0.07
N CYS A 256 14.32 -17.20 0.26
CA CYS A 256 13.43 -16.28 -0.43
C CYS A 256 13.96 -15.92 -1.83
N GLY A 257 13.04 -15.83 -2.78
CA GLY A 257 13.33 -15.39 -4.15
C GLY A 257 12.99 -13.91 -4.38
N VAL A 258 12.96 -13.52 -5.65
CA VAL A 258 12.44 -12.21 -6.09
C VAL A 258 10.99 -12.35 -6.60
N CYS A 259 10.15 -11.37 -6.29
CA CYS A 259 8.76 -11.34 -6.76
C CYS A 259 8.64 -11.00 -8.27
N VAL A 260 7.44 -11.17 -8.84
CA VAL A 260 7.14 -10.95 -10.27
C VAL A 260 7.60 -9.57 -10.75
N SER A 261 7.22 -8.51 -10.04
CA SER A 261 7.53 -7.11 -10.39
C SER A 261 8.84 -6.60 -9.81
N CYS A 262 9.65 -7.46 -9.16
CA CYS A 262 10.86 -7.03 -8.44
C CYS A 262 11.87 -6.29 -9.34
N PRO A 263 12.35 -5.09 -8.96
CA PRO A 263 13.34 -4.38 -9.77
C PRO A 263 14.72 -5.06 -9.80
N LYS A 264 14.98 -6.01 -8.90
CA LYS A 264 16.21 -6.85 -8.91
C LYS A 264 16.13 -8.02 -9.89
N GLN A 265 14.96 -8.27 -10.48
CA GLN A 265 14.79 -9.33 -11.48
C GLN A 265 15.37 -8.92 -12.84
N LYS A 266 15.88 -9.90 -13.60
CA LYS A 266 16.35 -9.68 -14.98
C LYS A 266 15.21 -9.06 -15.82
N PRO A 267 15.47 -8.02 -16.62
CA PRO A 267 14.42 -7.31 -17.35
C PRO A 267 13.50 -8.20 -18.20
N ASP A 268 14.07 -9.16 -18.93
CA ASP A 268 13.28 -10.04 -19.81
C ASP A 268 12.39 -11.00 -19.02
N ILE A 269 12.93 -11.63 -17.97
CA ILE A 269 12.17 -12.50 -17.05
C ILE A 269 11.05 -11.72 -16.36
N LYS A 270 11.34 -10.48 -15.95
CA LYS A 270 10.33 -9.60 -15.34
C LYS A 270 9.21 -9.27 -16.32
N ARG A 271 9.54 -8.89 -17.56
CA ARG A 271 8.55 -8.60 -18.60
C ARG A 271 7.68 -9.81 -18.89
N GLU A 272 8.29 -10.99 -19.04
CA GLU A 272 7.58 -12.24 -19.29
C GLU A 272 6.60 -12.58 -18.15
N ARG A 273 7.06 -12.54 -16.88
CA ARG A 273 6.20 -12.83 -15.73
C ARG A 273 5.09 -11.80 -15.53
N MET A 274 5.37 -10.53 -15.77
CA MET A 274 4.34 -9.48 -15.74
C MET A 274 3.29 -9.70 -16.84
N ALA A 275 3.72 -10.04 -18.07
CA ALA A 275 2.79 -10.36 -19.16
C ALA A 275 1.91 -11.58 -18.82
N GLN A 276 2.48 -12.63 -18.22
CA GLN A 276 1.72 -13.80 -17.76
C GLN A 276 0.65 -13.43 -16.72
N GLN A 277 0.99 -12.55 -15.77
CA GLN A 277 0.03 -12.07 -14.77
C GLN A 277 -1.08 -11.22 -15.41
N CYS A 278 -0.75 -10.30 -16.31
CA CYS A 278 -1.73 -9.48 -17.01
C CYS A 278 -2.63 -10.31 -17.94
N ALA A 279 -2.07 -11.30 -18.65
CA ALA A 279 -2.85 -12.20 -19.49
C ALA A 279 -3.86 -13.03 -18.68
N ALA A 280 -3.48 -13.44 -17.45
CA ALA A 280 -4.40 -14.14 -16.57
C ALA A 280 -5.57 -13.25 -16.12
N LEU A 281 -5.34 -11.96 -15.89
CA LEU A 281 -6.39 -10.99 -15.56
C LEU A 281 -7.29 -10.68 -16.76
N ALA A 282 -6.72 -10.55 -17.97
CA ALA A 282 -7.48 -10.30 -19.20
C ALA A 282 -8.35 -11.50 -19.66
N SER A 283 -8.24 -12.66 -19.00
CA SER A 283 -8.99 -13.87 -19.35
C SER A 283 -10.31 -14.01 -18.60
N PHE A 284 -10.65 -13.05 -17.74
CA PHE A 284 -11.88 -12.98 -16.95
C PHE A 284 -12.79 -11.86 -17.48
#